data_AF-A0A939Z2C8-F1
#
_entry.id   AF-A0A939Z2C8-F1
#
_cell.length_a   1.000
_cell.length_b   1.000
_cell.length_c   1.000
_cell.angle_alpha   90.00
_cell.angle_beta   90.00
_cell.angle_gamma   90.00
#
_symmetry.space_group_name_H-M   'P 1'
#
loop_
_entity.id
_entity.type
_entity.pdbx_description
1 polymer ?
#
loop_
_entity_poly.entity_id
_entity_poly.type
_entity_poly.pdbx_seq_one_letter_code
_entity_poly.pdbx_strand_id
1 'polypeptide(L)'
;TLKKAQEAMAAIPIIPCTACDYCAKVCPMNIGISGTFSARNRLTVYDNLKNAKDNEDWLVKGHGRARANECIRCGACMEVCPQHLQIPDLLTECCKALEIE
;
A
#
# COMPACT_ATOMS: atom_id res chain seq x y z
N THR A 1 4.95 22.61 19.81
CA THR A 1 4.82 21.66 20.93
C THR A 1 4.59 20.27 20.37
N LEU A 2 4.87 19.21 21.14
CA LEU A 2 4.69 17.82 20.70
C LEU A 2 3.28 17.55 20.16
N LYS A 3 2.25 18.05 20.85
CA LYS A 3 0.84 17.90 20.47
C LYS A 3 0.54 18.42 19.05
N LYS A 4 1.03 19.62 18.72
CA LYS A 4 0.82 20.21 17.37
C LYS A 4 1.46 19.36 16.27
N ALA A 5 2.62 18.74 16.54
CA ALA A 5 3.27 17.87 15.57
C ALA A 5 2.48 16.57 15.36
N GLN A 6 1.96 15.97 16.44
CA GLN A 6 1.11 14.78 16.35
C GLN A 6 -0.16 15.04 15.54
N GLU A 7 -0.83 16.17 15.80
CA GLU A 7 -2.04 16.59 15.07
C GLU A 7 -1.74 16.81 13.58
N ALA A 8 -0.62 17.48 13.26
CA ALA A 8 -0.21 17.70 11.86
C ALA A 8 0.09 16.38 11.12
N MET A 9 0.74 15.41 11.78
CA MET A 9 1.00 14.10 11.18
C MET A 9 -0.27 13.27 11.00
N ALA A 10 -1.18 13.29 11.98
CA ALA A 10 -2.44 12.56 11.92
C ALA A 10 -3.42 13.13 10.88
N ALA A 11 -3.28 14.41 10.51
CA ALA A 11 -4.11 15.04 9.49
C ALA A 11 -3.80 14.58 8.06
N ILE A 12 -2.67 13.89 7.83
CA ILE A 12 -2.30 13.40 6.51
C ILE A 12 -3.01 12.05 6.27
N PRO A 13 -3.87 11.92 5.25
CA PRO A 13 -4.68 10.72 5.02
C PRO A 13 -3.86 9.61 4.34
N ILE A 14 -2.89 9.07 5.06
CA ILE A 14 -2.11 7.90 4.63
C ILE A 14 -2.82 6.59 5.01
N ILE A 15 -2.59 5.54 4.23
CA ILE A 15 -2.94 4.17 4.60
C ILE A 15 -2.06 3.77 5.80
N PRO A 16 -2.63 3.38 6.95
CA PRO A 16 -1.85 3.04 8.15
C PRO A 16 -1.26 1.62 8.06
N CYS A 17 -0.51 1.35 7.00
CA CYS A 17 0.24 0.12 6.81
C CYS A 17 1.58 0.21 7.55
N THR A 18 1.92 -0.83 8.31
CA THR A 18 3.20 -0.93 9.04
C THR A 18 4.28 -1.68 8.26
N ALA A 19 4.02 -2.06 7.02
CA ALA A 19 4.93 -2.83 6.15
C ALA A 19 5.45 -4.16 6.77
N CYS A 20 4.65 -4.81 7.63
CA CYS A 20 5.01 -6.09 8.27
C CYS A 20 4.94 -7.32 7.35
N ASP A 21 4.36 -7.19 6.16
CA ASP A 21 4.22 -8.24 5.14
C ASP A 21 3.46 -9.51 5.53
N TYR A 22 2.70 -9.51 6.63
CA TYR A 22 1.90 -10.69 7.00
C TYR A 22 0.85 -11.04 5.94
N CYS A 23 0.21 -10.03 5.36
CA CYS A 23 -0.72 -10.18 4.26
C CYS A 23 -0.09 -10.79 2.99
N ALA A 24 1.16 -10.44 2.68
CA ALA A 24 1.86 -10.92 1.50
C ALA A 24 2.25 -12.40 1.62
N LYS A 25 2.45 -12.92 2.84
CA LYS A 25 2.79 -14.33 3.09
C LYS A 25 1.63 -15.29 2.81
N VAL A 26 0.40 -14.82 2.92
CA VAL A 26 -0.82 -15.62 2.73
C VAL A 26 -1.50 -15.35 1.38
N CYS A 27 -0.99 -14.40 0.60
CA CYS A 27 -1.60 -14.03 -0.67
C CYS A 27 -1.27 -15.08 -1.74
N PRO A 28 -2.25 -15.79 -2.32
CA PRO A 28 -1.99 -16.82 -3.33
C PRO A 28 -1.43 -16.23 -4.63
N MET A 29 -1.71 -14.95 -4.90
CA MET A 29 -1.20 -14.22 -6.07
C MET A 29 0.15 -13.55 -5.81
N ASN A 30 0.73 -13.70 -4.61
CA ASN A 30 2.00 -13.07 -4.24
C ASN A 30 2.04 -11.54 -4.48
N ILE A 31 0.93 -10.84 -4.20
CA ILE A 31 0.79 -9.40 -4.41
C ILE A 31 1.72 -8.62 -3.47
N GLY A 32 2.41 -7.60 -4.01
CA GLY A 32 3.24 -6.68 -3.24
C GLY A 32 2.42 -5.64 -2.48
N ILE A 33 1.62 -6.08 -1.51
CA ILE A 33 0.62 -5.25 -0.81
C ILE A 33 1.27 -4.07 -0.07
N SER A 34 2.27 -4.33 0.77
CA SER A 34 2.96 -3.30 1.55
C SER A 34 3.72 -2.30 0.67
N GLY A 35 4.36 -2.79 -0.40
CA GLY A 35 5.05 -1.96 -1.39
C GLY A 35 4.08 -1.02 -2.11
N THR A 36 2.94 -1.55 -2.54
CA THR A 36 1.87 -0.75 -3.17
C THR A 36 1.35 0.33 -2.22
N PHE A 37 1.09 -0.01 -0.95
CA PHE A 37 0.62 0.98 0.04
C PHE A 37 1.68 2.03 0.37
N SER A 38 2.95 1.63 0.39
CA SER A 38 4.08 2.56 0.56
C SER A 38 4.14 3.57 -0.59
N ALA A 39 3.99 3.12 -1.83
CA ALA A 39 3.92 3.97 -3.00
C ALA A 39 2.70 4.91 -2.96
N ARG A 40 1.51 4.41 -2.58
CA ARG A 40 0.30 5.23 -2.44
C ARG A 40 0.44 6.30 -1.37
N ASN A 41 1.06 5.99 -0.23
CA ASN A 41 1.33 6.97 0.83
C ASN A 41 2.35 8.00 0.40
N ARG A 42 3.37 7.58 -0.35
CA ARG A 42 4.37 8.48 -0.93
C ARG A 42 3.72 9.48 -1.88
N LEU A 43 2.76 9.05 -2.69
CA LEU A 43 1.94 9.95 -3.51
C LEU A 43 1.14 10.93 -2.64
N THR A 44 0.47 10.49 -1.57
CA THR A 44 -0.28 11.40 -0.66
C THR A 44 0.61 12.51 -0.10
N VAL A 45 1.82 12.17 0.32
CA VAL A 45 2.70 13.10 1.05
C VAL A 45 3.39 14.09 0.12
N TYR A 46 3.81 13.63 -1.07
CA TYR A 46 4.70 14.41 -1.95
C TYR A 46 4.04 14.90 -3.23
N ASP A 47 2.81 14.47 -3.53
CA ASP A 47 2.09 14.79 -4.77
C ASP A 47 2.94 14.59 -6.04
N ASN A 48 3.75 13.51 -6.04
CA ASN A 48 4.68 13.20 -7.11
C ASN A 48 4.44 11.78 -7.61
N LEU A 49 3.63 11.67 -8.66
CA LEU A 49 3.25 10.39 -9.25
C LEU A 49 4.46 9.61 -9.79
N LYS A 50 5.40 10.27 -10.46
CA LYS A 50 6.60 9.59 -10.97
C LYS A 50 7.37 8.93 -9.82
N ASN A 51 7.61 9.67 -8.75
CA ASN A 51 8.35 9.15 -7.60
C ASN A 51 7.60 8.02 -6.87
N ALA A 52 6.27 8.07 -6.84
CA ALA A 52 5.44 7.00 -6.30
C ALA A 52 5.51 5.73 -7.18
N LYS A 53 5.44 5.87 -8.51
CA LYS A 53 5.56 4.74 -9.45
C LYS A 53 6.96 4.11 -9.40
N ASP A 54 8.02 4.93 -9.39
CA ASP A 54 9.40 4.42 -9.21
C ASP A 54 9.55 3.63 -7.89
N ASN A 55 8.85 4.07 -6.83
CA ASN A 55 8.85 3.36 -5.55
C ASN A 55 8.07 2.04 -5.59
N GLU A 56 6.92 2.00 -6.29
CA GLU A 56 6.16 0.77 -6.53
C GLU A 56 6.98 -0.23 -7.35
N ASP A 57 7.58 0.22 -8.46
CA ASP A 57 8.41 -0.62 -9.31
C ASP A 57 9.55 -1.26 -8.50
N TRP A 58 10.20 -0.52 -7.61
CA TRP A 58 11.25 -1.07 -6.76
C TRP A 58 10.73 -2.05 -5.70
N LEU A 59 9.72 -1.64 -4.91
CA LEU A 59 9.25 -2.42 -3.76
C LEU A 59 8.36 -3.62 -4.14
N VAL A 60 7.76 -3.60 -5.33
CA VAL A 60 6.87 -4.65 -5.82
C VAL A 60 7.61 -5.48 -6.89
N LYS A 61 7.81 -4.93 -8.09
CA LYS A 61 8.42 -5.69 -9.20
C LYS A 61 9.87 -6.07 -8.92
N GLY A 62 10.66 -5.12 -8.41
CA GLY A 62 12.06 -5.35 -8.05
C GLY A 62 12.24 -6.45 -6.99
N HIS A 63 11.19 -6.73 -6.22
CA HIS A 63 11.15 -7.80 -5.22
C HIS A 63 10.42 -9.07 -5.73
N GLY A 64 10.16 -9.17 -7.03
CA GLY A 64 9.51 -10.34 -7.66
C GLY A 64 8.07 -10.57 -7.22
N ARG A 65 7.36 -9.51 -6.82
CA ARG A 65 5.95 -9.57 -6.41
C ARG A 65 5.02 -9.16 -7.56
N ALA A 66 3.82 -9.71 -7.55
CA ALA A 66 2.76 -9.33 -8.47
C ALA A 66 2.20 -7.93 -8.11
N ARG A 67 1.71 -7.22 -9.12
CA ARG A 67 1.17 -5.86 -8.94
C ARG A 67 -0.25 -5.89 -8.40
N ALA A 68 -0.69 -4.76 -7.85
CA ALA A 68 -2.00 -4.63 -7.20
C ALA A 68 -3.20 -4.97 -8.11
N ASN A 69 -3.08 -4.74 -9.42
CA ASN A 69 -4.12 -5.05 -10.41
C ASN A 69 -4.35 -6.56 -10.59
N GLU A 70 -3.42 -7.41 -10.17
CA GLU A 70 -3.54 -8.87 -10.21
C GLU A 70 -4.29 -9.45 -8.99
N CYS A 71 -4.77 -8.57 -8.09
CA CYS A 71 -5.51 -9.00 -6.91
C CYS A 71 -6.86 -9.64 -7.28
N ILE A 72 -7.00 -10.93 -6.99
CA ILE A 72 -8.26 -11.68 -7.17
C ILE A 72 -9.28 -11.49 -6.03
N ARG A 73 -9.01 -10.57 -5.09
CA ARG A 73 -9.91 -10.24 -3.96
C ARG A 73 -10.30 -11.45 -3.09
N CYS A 74 -9.39 -12.41 -2.88
CA CYS A 74 -9.65 -13.63 -2.10
C CYS A 74 -9.89 -13.42 -0.59
N GLY A 75 -9.50 -12.27 -0.03
CA GLY A 75 -9.75 -11.91 1.37
C GLY A 75 -8.76 -12.45 2.42
N ALA A 76 -7.93 -13.46 2.11
CA ALA A 76 -7.00 -14.08 3.07
C ALA A 76 -6.05 -13.09 3.77
N CYS A 77 -5.65 -12.02 3.07
CA CYS A 77 -4.80 -10.97 3.64
C CYS A 77 -5.43 -10.20 4.81
N MET A 78 -6.77 -10.11 4.86
CA MET A 78 -7.49 -9.35 5.89
C MET A 78 -7.50 -10.09 7.23
N GLU A 79 -7.50 -11.43 7.21
CA GLU A 79 -7.49 -12.25 8.43
C GLU A 79 -6.19 -12.11 9.23
N VAL A 80 -5.10 -11.76 8.56
CA VAL A 80 -3.76 -11.67 9.16
C VAL A 80 -3.25 -10.24 9.32
N CYS A 81 -4.00 -9.23 8.86
CA CYS A 81 -3.59 -7.84 8.94
C CYS A 81 -3.78 -7.32 10.37
N PRO A 82 -2.71 -6.98 11.12
CA PRO A 82 -2.83 -6.50 12.51
C PRO A 82 -3.42 -5.08 12.58
N GLN A 83 -3.55 -4.38 11.45
CA GLN A 83 -4.14 -3.05 11.36
C GLN A 83 -5.59 -3.10 10.84
N HIS A 84 -6.14 -4.30 10.62
CA HIS A 84 -7.51 -4.53 10.15
C HIS A 84 -7.89 -3.73 8.89
N LEU A 85 -6.95 -3.59 7.96
CA LEU A 85 -7.13 -2.86 6.72
C LEU A 85 -8.05 -3.62 5.75
N GLN A 86 -8.92 -2.89 5.04
CA GLN A 86 -9.70 -3.40 3.91
C GLN A 86 -8.82 -3.51 2.66
N ILE A 87 -7.87 -4.45 2.69
CA ILE A 87 -6.76 -4.54 1.72
C ILE A 87 -7.25 -4.60 0.26
N PRO A 88 -8.22 -5.43 -0.14
CA PRO A 88 -8.65 -5.50 -1.54
C PRO A 88 -9.19 -4.18 -2.10
N ASP A 89 -9.91 -3.41 -1.29
CA ASP A 89 -10.47 -2.13 -1.69
C ASP A 89 -9.38 -1.07 -1.79
N LEU A 90 -8.48 -1.01 -0.79
CA LEU A 90 -7.32 -0.14 -0.83
C LEU A 90 -6.40 -0.43 -2.02
N LEU A 91 -6.20 -1.70 -2.39
CA LEU A 91 -5.45 -2.06 -3.59
C LEU A 91 -6.12 -1.54 -4.86
N THR A 92 -7.46 -1.61 -4.94
CA THR A 92 -8.23 -1.06 -6.06
C THR A 92 -8.06 0.46 -6.17
N GLU A 93 -8.07 1.17 -5.04
CA GLU A 93 -7.79 2.60 -4.98
C GLU A 93 -6.34 2.92 -5.37
N CYS A 94 -5.39 2.10 -4.93
CA CYS A 94 -3.99 2.24 -5.32
C CYS A 94 -3.80 2.08 -6.83
N CYS A 95 -4.46 1.10 -7.46
CA CYS A 95 -4.40 0.95 -8.91
C CYS A 95 -4.84 2.21 -9.65
N LYS A 96 -5.93 2.85 -9.19
CA LYS A 96 -6.41 4.11 -9.76
C LYS A 96 -5.42 5.25 -9.53
N ALA A 97 -4.93 5.42 -8.30
CA ALA A 97 -4.07 6.54 -7.92
C ALA A 97 -2.66 6.45 -8.53
N LEU A 98 -2.14 5.23 -8.72
CA LEU A 98 -0.80 4.97 -9.25
C LEU A 98 -0.80 4.66 -10.75
N GLU A 99 -1.98 4.67 -11.40
CA GLU A 99 -2.17 4.30 -12.80
C GLU A 99 -1.55 2.92 -13.11
N ILE A 100 -1.89 1.93 -12.28
CA ILE A 100 -1.48 0.54 -12.47
C ILE A 100 -2.55 -0.16 -13.29
N GLU A 101 -2.17 -0.49 -14.52
CA GLU A 101 -2.93 -1.30 -15.48
C GLU A 101 -2.61 -2.79 -15.37
#